data_AF-A0A950C648-F1
#
_entry.id   AF-A0A950C648-F1
#
_cell.length_a   1.000
_cell.length_b   1.000
_cell.length_c   1.000
_cell.angle_alpha   90.00
_cell.angle_beta   90.00
_cell.angle_gamma   90.00
#
_symmetry.space_group_name_H-M   'P 1'
#
loop_
_entity.id
_entity.type
_entity.pdbx_description
1 polymer ?
#
loop_
_entity_poly.entity_id
_entity_poly.type
_entity_poly.pdbx_seq_one_letter_code
_entity_poly.pdbx_strand_id
1 'polypeptide(L)' 'PVKAAAPRPALDKEYEMLLDALGFAPATIDSLVARTRLASESVASMLLILELEGRVAALPGGRYGRLP' A
#
# COMPACT_ATOMS: atom_id res chain seq x y z
N PRO A 1 11.15 14.21 -18.07
CA PRO A 1 12.15 13.67 -17.12
C PRO A 1 11.48 12.80 -16.04
N VAL A 2 11.53 11.47 -16.18
CA VAL A 2 11.09 10.54 -15.14
C VAL A 2 12.23 10.42 -14.13
N LYS A 3 11.98 10.78 -12.87
CA LYS A 3 12.99 10.79 -11.81
C LYS A 3 13.40 9.35 -11.51
N ALA A 4 14.70 9.06 -11.64
CA ALA A 4 15.29 7.75 -11.42
C ALA A 4 14.93 7.16 -10.05
N ALA A 5 14.51 5.90 -10.03
CA ALA A 5 14.28 5.12 -8.83
C ALA A 5 15.62 4.90 -8.10
N ALA A 6 15.77 5.57 -6.95
CA ALA A 6 16.86 5.38 -6.00
C ALA A 6 16.88 3.92 -5.48
N PRO A 7 18.03 3.42 -4.99
CA PRO A 7 18.15 2.06 -4.48
C PRO A 7 17.10 1.81 -3.39
N ARG A 8 16.24 0.79 -3.58
CA ARG A 8 15.15 0.45 -2.65
C ARG A 8 15.75 0.10 -1.29
N PRO A 9 15.55 0.92 -0.24
CA PRO A 9 15.84 0.50 1.11
C PRO A 9 14.99 -0.75 1.43
N ALA A 10 15.37 -1.54 2.44
CA ALA A 10 14.42 -2.44 3.10
C ALA A 10 13.08 -1.69 3.27
N LEU A 11 11.95 -2.28 2.86
CA LEU A 11 10.64 -1.62 2.78
C LEU A 11 10.53 -0.52 3.83
N ASP A 12 10.42 0.74 3.38
CA ASP A 12 10.33 1.86 4.33
C ASP A 12 9.23 1.52 5.34
N LYS A 13 9.47 1.81 6.62
CA LYS A 13 8.60 1.42 7.75
C LYS A 13 7.10 1.65 7.50
N GLU A 14 6.78 2.65 6.69
CA GLU A 14 5.43 2.97 6.23
C GLU A 14 4.78 1.86 5.37
N TYR A 15 5.52 1.21 4.47
CA TYR A 15 5.02 0.08 3.68
C TYR A 15 4.72 -1.14 4.56
N GLU A 16 5.58 -1.44 5.53
CA GLU A 16 5.32 -2.50 6.51
C GLU A 16 4.06 -2.17 7.33
N MET A 17 3.95 -0.95 7.84
CA MET A 17 2.76 -0.48 8.54
C MET A 17 1.50 -0.58 7.68
N LEU A 18 1.58 -0.26 6.39
CA LEU A 18 0.45 -0.35 5.45
C LEU A 18 0.03 -1.80 5.19
N LEU A 19 1.02 -2.70 5.02
CA LEU A 19 0.78 -4.13 4.90
C LEU A 19 0.15 -4.70 6.17
N ASP A 20 0.60 -4.26 7.34
CA ASP A 20 0.00 -4.70 8.61
C ASP A 20 -1.40 -4.13 8.81
N ALA A 21 -1.65 -2.88 8.36
CA ALA A 21 -2.98 -2.28 8.39
C ALA A 21 -3.98 -2.96 7.47
N LEU A 22 -3.54 -3.56 6.35
CA LEU A 22 -4.34 -4.45 5.51
C LEU A 22 -4.67 -5.76 6.24
N GLY A 23 -3.73 -6.30 7.01
CA GLY A 23 -3.92 -7.53 7.77
C GLY A 23 -4.43 -8.69 6.90
N PHE A 24 -5.47 -9.37 7.36
CA PHE A 24 -6.08 -10.53 6.68
C PHE A 24 -7.39 -10.19 5.93
N ALA A 25 -7.86 -8.94 5.98
CA ALA A 25 -9.17 -8.56 5.43
C ALA A 25 -9.05 -7.38 4.45
N PRO A 26 -9.76 -7.40 3.32
CA PRO A 26 -9.68 -6.30 2.36
C PRO A 26 -10.12 -4.95 2.96
N ALA A 27 -9.42 -3.87 2.62
CA ALA A 27 -9.68 -2.52 3.13
C ALA A 27 -9.67 -1.47 2.01
N THR A 28 -10.45 -0.40 2.18
CA THR A 28 -10.42 0.77 1.28
C THR A 28 -9.25 1.69 1.62
N ILE A 29 -8.88 2.59 0.69
CA ILE A 29 -7.87 3.63 0.96
C ILE A 29 -8.25 4.45 2.19
N ASP A 30 -9.51 4.88 2.32
CA ASP A 30 -9.97 5.65 3.48
C ASP A 30 -9.79 4.89 4.80
N SER A 31 -10.07 3.58 4.79
CA SER A 31 -9.88 2.73 5.97
C SER A 31 -8.41 2.63 6.35
N LEU A 32 -7.52 2.55 5.36
CA LEU A 32 -6.09 2.46 5.57
C LEU A 32 -5.52 3.79 6.06
N VAL A 33 -5.94 4.92 5.48
CA VAL A 33 -5.61 6.27 5.95
C VAL A 33 -6.01 6.46 7.41
N ALA A 34 -7.21 6.01 7.79
CA ALA A 34 -7.66 6.10 9.18
C ALA A 34 -6.79 5.29 10.16
N ARG A 35 -6.28 4.13 9.73
CA ARG A 35 -5.45 3.22 10.55
C ARG A 35 -3.99 3.68 10.63
N THR A 36 -3.41 4.08 9.51
CA THR A 36 -1.98 4.40 9.41
C THR A 36 -1.67 5.88 9.66
N ARG A 37 -2.68 6.75 9.57
CA ARG A 37 -2.55 8.22 9.61
C ARG A 37 -1.67 8.81 8.49
N LEU A 38 -1.43 8.04 7.43
CA LEU A 38 -0.73 8.51 6.24
C LEU A 38 -1.67 9.30 5.32
N ALA A 39 -1.11 10.19 4.51
CA ALA A 39 -1.87 10.92 3.50
C ALA A 39 -2.46 9.95 2.46
N SER A 40 -3.66 10.26 1.97
CA SER A 40 -4.37 9.45 0.97
C SER A 40 -3.56 9.25 -0.31
N GLU A 41 -2.84 10.28 -0.77
CA GLU A 41 -2.00 10.21 -1.97
C GLU A 41 -0.81 9.27 -1.76
N SER A 42 -0.22 9.30 -0.57
CA SER A 42 0.86 8.38 -0.19
C SER A 42 0.34 6.94 -0.14
N VAL A 43 -0.80 6.70 0.53
CA VAL A 43 -1.41 5.36 0.60
C VAL A 43 -1.73 4.83 -0.79
N ALA A 44 -2.33 5.64 -1.67
CA ALA A 44 -2.63 5.23 -3.05
C ALA A 44 -1.35 4.88 -3.84
N SER A 45 -0.31 5.71 -3.73
CA SER A 45 0.97 5.47 -4.40
C SER A 45 1.66 4.21 -3.88
N MET A 46 1.63 3.99 -2.57
CA MET A 46 2.23 2.82 -1.94
C MET A 46 1.48 1.53 -2.29
N LEU A 47 0.15 1.54 -2.33
CA LEU A 47 -0.65 0.39 -2.75
C LEU A 47 -0.37 0.01 -4.19
N LEU A 48 -0.21 0.99 -5.10
CA LEU A 48 0.18 0.73 -6.48
C LEU A 48 1.54 0.04 -6.57
N ILE A 49 2.53 0.51 -5.79
CA ILE A 49 3.86 -0.12 -5.76
C ILE A 49 3.76 -1.56 -5.23
N LEU A 50 3.04 -1.78 -4.12
CA LEU A 50 2.84 -3.11 -3.55
C LEU A 50 2.08 -4.04 -4.49
N GLU A 51 1.17 -3.51 -5.31
CA GLU A 51 0.42 -4.27 -6.32
C GLU A 51 1.33 -4.72 -7.46
N LEU A 52 2.17 -3.81 -7.96
CA LEU A 52 3.19 -4.14 -8.96
C LEU A 52 4.23 -5.15 -8.45
N GLU A 53 4.54 -5.12 -7.15
CA GLU A 53 5.40 -6.11 -6.49
C GLU A 53 4.68 -7.44 -6.17
N GLY A 54 3.38 -7.55 -6.45
CA GLY A 54 2.61 -8.77 -6.18
C GLY A 54 2.37 -9.05 -4.69
N ARG A 55 2.45 -8.02 -3.83
CA ARG A 55 2.20 -8.12 -2.38
C ARG A 55 0.77 -7.80 -1.99
N VAL A 56 0.06 -7.01 -2.79
CA VAL A 56 -1.35 -6.68 -2.62
C VAL A 56 -2.07 -6.77 -3.96
N ALA A 57 -3.40 -6.85 -3.94
CA ALA A 57 -4.23 -6.78 -5.13
C ALA A 57 -5.43 -5.86 -4.90
N ALA A 58 -5.81 -5.13 -5.94
CA ALA A 58 -7.10 -4.45 -5.99
C ALA A 58 -8.24 -5.48 -6.13
N LEU A 59 -9.30 -5.29 -5.35
CA LEU A 59 -10.48 -6.14 -5.27
C LEU A 59 -11.75 -5.34 -5.61
N PRO A 60 -12.84 -6.01 -6.01
CA PRO A 60 -14.11 -5.35 -6.30
C PRO A 60 -14.60 -4.42 -5.17
N GLY A 61 -15.10 -3.25 -5.57
CA GLY A 61 -15.57 -2.22 -4.64
C GLY A 61 -14.47 -1.34 -4.04
N GLY A 62 -13.35 -1.15 -4.76
CA GLY A 62 -12.30 -0.20 -4.36
C GLY A 62 -11.54 -0.61 -3.10
N ARG A 63 -11.44 -1.92 -2.87
CA ARG A 63 -10.75 -2.51 -1.71
C ARG A 63 -9.43 -3.10 -2.16
N TYR A 64 -8.49 -3.21 -1.22
CA TYR A 64 -7.20 -3.84 -1.42
C TYR A 64 -7.04 -4.97 -0.41
N GLY A 65 -6.42 -6.07 -0.82
CA GLY A 65 -6.09 -7.19 0.06
C GLY A 65 -4.63 -7.61 -0.10
N ARG A 66 -4.02 -8.17 0.95
CA ARG A 66 -2.69 -8.80 0.85
C ARG A 66 -2.78 -10.08 0.04
N LEU A 67 -1.72 -10.31 -0.74
CA LEU A 67 -1.47 -11.59 -1.39
C LEU A 67 -0.58 -12.46 -0.49
N PRO A 68 -0.76 -13.79 -0.52
CA PRO A 68 0.05 -14.74 0.25
C PRO A 68 1.51 -14.83 -0.23
#